data_AF-A0A6J7JJE2-F1
#
_entry.id   AF-A0A6J7JJE2-F1
#
_cell.length_a   1.000
_cell.length_b   1.000
_cell.length_c   1.000
_cell.angle_alpha   90.00
_cell.angle_beta   90.00
_cell.angle_gamma   90.00
#
_symmetry.space_group_name_H-M   'P 1'
#
loop_
_entity.id
_entity.type
_entity.pdbx_description
1 polymer ?
#
loop_
_entity_poly.entity_id
_entity_poly.type
_entity_poly.pdbx_seq_one_letter_code
_entity_poly.pdbx_strand_id
1 'polypeptide(L)'
;MTSSTDTPVLGHGGQEVALAAWREVDLGAVSRNVRALADACAPAALMVVVKADAYSHGAAQVARTALASGATHLGVAVLDEALELRRDGITAPVLAWLAGPGTP
;
A
#
# COMPACT_ATOMS: atom_id res chain seq x y z
N MET A 1 0.96 35.03 2.87
CA MET A 1 1.33 35.26 1.45
C MET A 1 2.41 34.23 1.15
N THR A 2 2.19 33.12 0.45
CA THR A 2 1.24 32.75 -0.62
C THR A 2 0.68 31.34 -0.37
N SER A 3 -0.65 31.22 -0.40
CA SER A 3 -1.35 29.93 -0.52
C SER A 3 -1.20 29.46 -1.98
N SER A 4 -0.67 28.27 -2.18
CA SER A 4 -0.62 27.61 -3.49
C SER A 4 -1.28 26.24 -3.33
N THR A 5 -2.60 26.18 -3.52
CA THR A 5 -3.31 24.92 -3.76
C THR A 5 -3.05 24.52 -5.20
N ASP A 6 -1.93 23.85 -5.44
CA ASP A 6 -1.60 23.29 -6.74
C ASP A 6 -2.41 22.00 -6.89
N THR A 7 -3.50 22.05 -7.64
CA THR A 7 -4.30 20.85 -7.96
C THR A 7 -3.44 19.94 -8.82
N PRO A 8 -3.15 18.69 -8.42
CA PRO A 8 -2.32 17.82 -9.22
C PRO A 8 -3.03 17.49 -10.55
N VAL A 9 -2.41 17.89 -11.67
CA VAL A 9 -2.90 17.63 -13.02
C VAL A 9 -2.20 16.39 -13.56
N LEU A 10 -2.95 15.32 -13.85
CA LEU A 10 -2.44 14.13 -14.55
C LEU A 10 -3.10 14.03 -15.92
N GLY A 11 -2.34 14.17 -17.00
CA GLY A 11 -2.86 14.06 -18.37
C GLY A 11 -1.82 13.67 -19.42
N HIS A 12 -2.09 12.57 -20.14
CA HIS A 12 -1.52 12.28 -21.46
C HIS A 12 -2.63 12.56 -22.49
N GLY A 13 -2.45 13.57 -23.35
CA GLY A 13 -3.42 13.89 -24.41
C GLY A 13 -4.47 14.95 -24.04
N GLY A 14 -4.03 16.16 -23.63
CA GLY A 14 -4.73 17.41 -23.90
C GLY A 14 -6.15 17.64 -23.35
N GLN A 15 -6.68 16.81 -22.45
CA GLN A 15 -7.95 17.04 -21.77
C GLN A 15 -7.71 17.16 -20.27
N GLU A 16 -7.87 18.37 -19.74
CA GLU A 16 -7.70 18.69 -18.33
C GLU A 16 -8.93 18.20 -17.55
N VAL A 17 -8.83 17.02 -16.94
CA VAL A 17 -9.89 16.49 -16.08
C VAL A 17 -9.66 17.04 -14.67
N ALA A 18 -10.45 18.03 -14.28
CA ALA A 18 -10.46 18.51 -12.90
C ALA A 18 -10.92 17.37 -11.98
N LEU A 19 -10.00 16.82 -11.18
CA LEU A 19 -10.34 15.85 -10.14
C LEU A 19 -11.23 16.52 -9.10
N ALA A 20 -12.42 15.97 -8.85
CA ALA A 20 -13.34 16.51 -7.85
C ALA A 20 -12.77 16.45 -6.42
N ALA A 21 -11.85 15.50 -6.17
CA ALA A 21 -11.07 15.40 -4.94
C ALA A 21 -9.80 14.57 -5.20
N TRP A 22 -8.75 14.81 -4.41
CA TRP A 22 -7.53 14.01 -4.40
C TRP A 22 -7.10 13.73 -2.97
N ARG A 23 -6.19 12.77 -2.82
CA ARG A 23 -5.49 12.52 -1.57
C ARG A 23 -4.04 12.16 -1.83
N GLU A 24 -3.17 12.69 -1.00
CA GLU A 24 -1.75 12.39 -1.00
C GLU A 24 -1.45 11.29 0.01
N VAL A 25 -0.51 10.42 -0.37
CA VAL A 25 -0.02 9.34 0.47
C VAL A 25 1.49 9.53 0.62
N ASP A 26 1.94 9.91 1.83
CA ASP A 26 3.36 10.02 2.16
C ASP A 26 3.97 8.63 2.38
N LEU A 27 4.60 8.07 1.34
CA LEU A 27 5.33 6.81 1.43
C LEU A 27 6.58 6.91 2.35
N GLY A 28 7.11 8.11 2.56
CA GLY A 28 8.15 8.36 3.55
C GLY A 28 7.65 8.13 4.98
N ALA A 29 6.41 8.54 5.29
CA ALA A 29 5.78 8.24 6.57
C ALA A 29 5.56 6.74 6.75
N VAL A 30 5.07 6.04 5.72
CA VAL A 30 4.94 4.57 5.73
C VAL A 30 6.29 3.92 6.04
N SER A 31 7.35 4.33 5.34
CA SER A 31 8.70 3.78 5.53
C SER A 31 9.23 3.98 6.96
N ARG A 32 9.10 5.20 7.52
CA ARG A 32 9.52 5.50 8.90
C ARG A 32 8.76 4.66 9.92
N ASN A 33 7.44 4.53 9.76
CA ASN A 33 6.61 3.73 10.66
C ASN A 33 6.98 2.25 10.62
N VAL A 34 7.19 1.69 9.42
CA VAL A 34 7.58 0.29 9.26
C VAL A 34 8.94 0.02 9.87
N ARG A 35 9.94 0.90 9.68
CA ARG A 35 11.26 0.74 10.32
C ARG A 35 11.15 0.75 11.84
N ALA A 36 10.43 1.71 12.41
CA ALA A 36 10.26 1.81 13.85
C ALA A 36 9.59 0.54 14.45
N LEU A 37 8.61 -0.03 13.75
CA LEU A 37 7.96 -1.26 14.17
C LEU A 37 8.86 -2.48 14.01
N ALA A 38 9.61 -2.57 12.91
CA ALA A 38 10.55 -3.66 12.66
C ALA A 38 11.65 -3.70 13.74
N ASP A 39 12.19 -2.53 14.11
CA ASP A 39 13.17 -2.39 15.18
C ASP A 39 12.58 -2.77 16.54
N ALA A 40 11.35 -2.33 16.82
CA ALA A 40 10.68 -2.58 18.09
C ALA A 40 10.28 -4.06 18.31
N CYS A 41 9.97 -4.78 17.22
CA CYS A 41 9.57 -6.18 17.32
C CYS A 41 10.73 -7.17 17.13
N ALA A 42 11.93 -6.70 16.78
CA ALA A 42 13.08 -7.58 16.57
C ALA A 42 13.36 -8.46 17.82
N PRO A 43 13.64 -9.77 17.63
CA PRO A 43 13.92 -10.46 16.37
C PRO A 43 12.69 -11.03 15.65
N ALA A 44 11.47 -10.74 16.11
CA ALA A 44 10.27 -11.22 15.44
C ALA A 44 10.10 -10.58 14.05
N ALA A 45 9.53 -11.36 13.12
CA ALA A 45 9.21 -10.88 11.79
C ALA A 45 7.99 -9.94 11.81
N LEU A 46 8.11 -8.81 11.09
CA LEU A 46 7.00 -7.88 10.89
C LEU A 46 6.18 -8.25 9.65
N MET A 47 4.86 -8.42 9.85
CA MET A 47 3.87 -8.51 8.77
C MET A 47 3.12 -7.19 8.65
N VAL A 48 3.18 -6.56 7.47
CA VAL A 48 2.41 -5.35 7.19
C VAL A 48 1.13 -5.72 6.46
N VAL A 49 0.00 -5.30 7.03
CA VAL A 49 -1.32 -5.58 6.46
C VAL A 49 -1.71 -4.49 5.45
N VAL A 50 -1.96 -4.90 4.20
CA VAL A 50 -2.27 -4.03 3.05
C VAL A 50 -3.64 -4.34 2.43
N LYS A 51 -4.58 -4.87 3.22
CA LYS A 51 -5.97 -5.10 2.79
C LYS A 51 -6.68 -3.81 2.34
N ALA A 52 -7.78 -3.97 1.60
CA ALA A 52 -8.63 -2.90 1.09
C ALA A 52 -7.80 -1.81 0.39
N ASP A 53 -6.95 -2.21 -0.55
CA ASP A 53 -6.01 -1.33 -1.24
C ASP A 53 -5.05 -0.58 -0.27
N ALA A 54 -4.49 -1.28 0.71
CA ALA A 54 -3.77 -0.70 1.85
C ALA A 54 -4.55 0.39 2.58
N TYR A 55 -5.77 0.09 3.02
CA TYR A 55 -6.67 1.08 3.65
C TYR A 55 -6.91 2.27 2.72
N SER A 56 -7.15 1.93 1.46
CA SER A 56 -7.23 2.80 0.30
C SER A 56 -5.90 3.43 -0.14
N HIS A 57 -4.79 3.39 0.62
CA HIS A 57 -3.54 4.11 0.33
C HIS A 57 -2.79 3.67 -0.95
N GLY A 58 -3.21 2.63 -1.64
CA GLY A 58 -2.53 2.06 -2.81
C GLY A 58 -1.66 0.86 -2.42
N ALA A 59 -2.24 -0.34 -2.48
CA ALA A 59 -1.64 -1.58 -1.98
C ALA A 59 -0.27 -1.87 -2.59
N ALA A 60 -0.11 -1.73 -3.91
CA ALA A 60 1.14 -2.03 -4.58
C ALA A 60 2.31 -1.15 -4.11
N GLN A 61 2.08 0.16 -4.02
CA GLN A 61 3.10 1.13 -3.61
C GLN A 61 3.42 1.00 -2.12
N VAL A 62 2.40 0.83 -1.27
CA VAL A 62 2.58 0.62 0.17
C VAL A 62 3.29 -0.70 0.45
N ALA A 63 2.92 -1.80 -0.22
CA ALA A 63 3.56 -3.10 -0.08
C ALA A 63 5.06 -3.05 -0.42
N ARG A 64 5.43 -2.46 -1.56
CA ARG A 64 6.84 -2.28 -1.94
C ARG A 64 7.60 -1.45 -0.91
N THR A 65 7.00 -0.36 -0.44
CA THR A 65 7.59 0.53 0.56
C THR A 65 7.80 -0.19 1.89
N ALA A 66 6.82 -0.96 2.35
CA ALA A 66 6.89 -1.74 3.57
C ALA A 66 8.00 -2.80 3.51
N LEU A 67 8.05 -3.58 2.43
CA LEU A 67 9.09 -4.59 2.23
C LEU A 67 10.50 -3.97 2.18
N ALA A 68 10.67 -2.87 1.46
CA ALA A 68 11.94 -2.12 1.42
C ALA A 68 12.31 -1.48 2.78
N SER A 69 11.37 -1.39 3.71
CA SER A 69 11.55 -0.76 5.02
C SER A 69 11.67 -1.75 6.17
N GLY A 70 11.71 -3.06 5.90
CA GLY A 70 11.98 -4.09 6.90
C GLY A 70 10.83 -5.06 7.18
N ALA A 71 9.66 -4.87 6.57
CA ALA A 71 8.63 -5.89 6.60
C ALA A 71 9.10 -7.13 5.82
N THR A 72 8.86 -8.32 6.35
CA THR A 72 9.22 -9.58 5.67
C THR A 72 8.00 -10.32 5.14
N HIS A 73 6.81 -9.96 5.62
CA HIS A 73 5.54 -10.57 5.24
C HIS A 73 4.51 -9.48 4.95
N LEU A 74 3.51 -9.83 4.14
CA LEU A 74 2.32 -9.02 3.91
C LEU A 74 1.06 -9.76 4.33
N GLY A 75 0.03 -9.02 4.73
CA GLY A 75 -1.30 -9.56 5.03
C GLY A 75 -2.38 -8.86 4.21
N VAL A 76 -3.35 -9.62 3.72
CA VAL A 76 -4.54 -9.14 3.01
C VAL A 76 -5.79 -9.85 3.54
N ALA A 77 -6.97 -9.28 3.30
CA ALA A 77 -8.20 -9.88 3.79
C ALA A 77 -8.61 -11.09 2.94
N VAL A 78 -8.67 -10.92 1.61
CA VAL A 78 -9.22 -11.92 0.67
C VAL A 78 -8.17 -12.39 -0.35
N LEU A 79 -8.46 -13.48 -1.05
CA LEU A 79 -7.52 -14.07 -2.01
C LEU A 79 -7.26 -13.14 -3.21
N ASP A 80 -8.29 -12.45 -3.70
CA ASP A 80 -8.16 -11.52 -4.84
C ASP A 80 -7.12 -10.42 -4.60
N GLU A 81 -7.09 -9.84 -3.40
CA GLU A 81 -6.08 -8.84 -3.00
C GLU A 81 -4.65 -9.44 -3.05
N ALA A 82 -4.48 -10.71 -2.63
CA ALA A 82 -3.19 -11.38 -2.72
C ALA A 82 -2.78 -11.58 -4.18
N LEU A 83 -3.73 -11.96 -5.05
CA LEU A 83 -3.48 -12.16 -6.48
C LEU A 83 -3.15 -10.84 -7.20
N GLU A 84 -3.78 -9.74 -6.82
CA GLU A 84 -3.42 -8.39 -7.29
C GLU A 84 -1.97 -8.05 -6.95
N LEU A 85 -1.54 -8.25 -5.69
CA LEU A 85 -0.13 -8.05 -5.31
C LEU A 85 0.83 -8.91 -6.15
N ARG A 86 0.44 -10.14 -6.49
CA ARG A 86 1.24 -11.01 -7.38
C ARG A 86 1.33 -10.46 -8.80
N ARG A 87 0.23 -9.93 -9.36
CA ARG A 87 0.23 -9.28 -10.69
C ARG A 87 1.13 -8.04 -10.70
N ASP A 88 1.25 -7.35 -9.57
CA ASP A 88 2.16 -6.22 -9.38
C ASP A 88 3.62 -6.61 -9.05
N GLY A 89 3.96 -7.90 -9.15
CA GLY A 89 5.32 -8.40 -9.02
C GLY A 89 5.81 -8.59 -7.58
N ILE A 90 4.93 -8.52 -6.57
CA ILE A 90 5.30 -8.82 -5.19
C ILE A 90 5.51 -10.32 -5.04
N THR A 91 6.69 -10.73 -4.54
CA THR A 91 7.05 -12.14 -4.34
C THR A 91 7.21 -12.55 -2.87
N ALA A 92 7.16 -11.59 -1.95
CA ALA A 92 7.22 -11.85 -0.51
C ALA A 92 6.06 -12.77 -0.03
N PRO A 93 6.18 -13.45 1.11
CA PRO A 93 5.07 -14.17 1.73
C PRO A 93 3.85 -13.27 1.93
N VAL A 94 2.67 -13.75 1.53
CA VAL A 94 1.39 -13.05 1.68
C VAL A 94 0.41 -13.98 2.40
N LEU A 95 -0.19 -13.53 3.50
CA LEU A 95 -1.28 -14.21 4.18
C LEU A 95 -2.62 -13.57 3.79
N ALA A 96 -3.55 -14.37 3.26
CA ALA A 96 -4.97 -14.03 3.16
C ALA A 96 -5.74 -14.80 4.25
N TRP A 97 -6.51 -14.11 5.10
CA TRP A 97 -7.12 -14.74 6.29
C TRP A 97 -8.65 -14.87 6.26
N LEU A 98 -9.35 -14.22 5.31
CA LEU A 98 -10.78 -14.40 5.08
C LEU A 98 -11.04 -15.31 3.87
N ALA A 99 -10.33 -16.44 3.82
CA ALA A 99 -10.59 -17.49 2.84
C ALA A 99 -11.48 -18.56 3.50
N GLY A 100 -12.75 -18.63 3.09
CA GLY A 100 -13.70 -19.65 3.51
C GLY A 100 -14.22 -20.46 2.32
N PRO A 101 -14.83 -21.63 2.54
CA PRO A 101 -15.46 -22.37 1.44
C PRO A 101 -16.51 -21.50 0.72
N GLY A 102 -16.33 -21.28 -0.58
CA GLY A 102 -17.26 -20.51 -1.41
C GLY A 102 -17.11 -18.98 -1.33
N THR A 103 -16.09 -18.47 -0.63
CA THR A 103 -15.69 -17.07 -0.81
C THR A 103 -14.90 -16.94 -2.11
N PRO A 104 -15.03 -15.82 -2.86
CA PRO A 104 -14.14 -15.54 -3.97
C PRO A 104 -12.65 -15.58 -3.56
#